data_AF-A0A6M8VY33-F1
#
_entry.id   AF-A0A6M8VY33-F1
#
_cell.length_a   1.000
_cell.length_b   1.000
_cell.length_c   1.000
_cell.angle_alpha   90.00
_cell.angle_beta   90.00
_cell.angle_gamma   90.00
#
_symmetry.space_group_name_H-M   'P 1'
#
loop_
_entity.id
_entity.type
_entity.pdbx_description
1 polymer ?
#
loop_
_entity_poly.entity_id
_entity_poly.type
_entity_poly.pdbx_seq_one_letter_code
_entity_poly.pdbx_strand_id
1 'polypeptide(L)'
;MPYDITTALDNNGFLELKWKADNGASSTGAYFMVERRLDGEASFTLIGGTGTKSFTDAKIPLGTSQAIYKVTPRRGELVGPASNQVVVQFGVNIPGPGGESSGEGGLTLAA
;
A
#
# COMPACT_ATOMS: atom_id res chain seq x y z
N MET A 1 17.53 -2.20 7.59
CA MET A 1 16.47 -1.53 6.79
C MET A 1 15.28 -2.46 6.63
N PRO A 2 14.08 -1.96 6.37
CA PRO A 2 12.95 -2.75 5.87
C PRO A 2 13.20 -3.21 4.44
N TYR A 3 12.77 -4.43 4.11
CA TYR A 3 12.88 -5.03 2.78
C TYR A 3 11.71 -6.00 2.53
N ASP A 4 11.62 -6.57 1.32
CA ASP A 4 10.51 -7.44 0.89
C ASP A 4 9.13 -6.84 1.20
N ILE A 5 8.96 -5.55 0.88
CA ILE A 5 7.69 -4.87 1.14
C ILE A 5 6.65 -5.42 0.16
N THR A 6 5.53 -5.87 0.71
CA THR A 6 4.35 -6.34 -0.02
C THR A 6 3.17 -5.44 0.32
N THR A 7 2.23 -5.37 -0.63
CA THR A 7 1.02 -4.56 -0.50
C THR A 7 -0.20 -5.39 -0.85
N ALA A 8 -1.29 -5.19 -0.12
CA ALA A 8 -2.57 -5.84 -0.35
C ALA A 8 -3.71 -4.89 0.06
N LEU A 9 -4.91 -5.10 -0.47
CA LEU A 9 -6.11 -4.48 0.08
C LEU A 9 -6.66 -5.39 1.20
N ASP A 10 -7.04 -4.79 2.32
CA ASP A 10 -7.78 -5.51 3.36
C ASP A 10 -9.28 -5.59 3.02
N ASN A 11 -10.06 -6.28 3.88
CA ASN A 11 -11.51 -6.46 3.67
C ASN A 11 -12.32 -5.15 3.74
N ASN A 12 -11.70 -4.06 4.21
CA ASN A 12 -12.29 -2.73 4.25
C ASN A 12 -11.86 -1.87 3.05
N GLY A 13 -11.03 -2.41 2.15
CA GLY A 13 -10.48 -1.70 1.00
C GLY A 13 -9.33 -0.76 1.34
N PHE A 14 -8.76 -0.85 2.55
CA PHE A 14 -7.57 -0.08 2.91
C PHE A 14 -6.31 -0.79 2.43
N LEU A 15 -5.27 0.00 2.13
CA LEU A 15 -4.00 -0.57 1.71
C LEU A 15 -3.20 -1.03 2.93
N GLU A 16 -2.92 -2.33 3.00
CA GLU A 16 -2.00 -2.91 3.97
C GLU A 16 -0.59 -3.02 3.36
N LEU A 17 0.41 -2.52 4.08
CA LEU A 17 1.83 -2.72 3.81
C LEU A 17 2.39 -3.72 4.82
N LYS A 18 3.13 -4.72 4.33
CA LYS A 18 3.85 -5.72 5.15
C LYS A 18 5.30 -5.83 4.70
N TRP A 19 6.24 -6.01 5.62
CA TRP A 19 7.66 -6.08 5.29
C TRP A 19 8.47 -7.01 6.19
N LYS A 20 9.69 -7.30 5.79
CA LYS A 20 10.72 -7.94 6.61
C LYS A 20 11.73 -6.91 7.11
N ALA A 21 12.42 -7.25 8.19
CA ALA A 21 13.52 -6.46 8.76
C ALA A 21 14.33 -7.34 9.72
N ASP A 22 15.65 -7.34 9.60
CA ASP A 22 16.54 -8.20 10.41
C ASP A 22 16.57 -7.80 11.89
N ASN A 23 16.43 -6.50 12.18
CA ASN A 23 16.50 -5.93 13.53
C ASN A 23 15.20 -5.24 13.97
N GLY A 24 14.07 -5.71 13.46
CA GLY A 24 12.77 -5.03 13.58
C GLY A 24 11.75 -5.76 14.45
N ALA A 25 11.66 -5.43 15.73
CA ALA A 25 10.51 -5.76 16.57
C ALA A 25 10.46 -4.84 17.81
N SER A 26 9.25 -4.56 18.28
CA SER A 26 8.95 -3.82 19.51
C SER A 26 9.70 -4.35 20.74
N SER A 27 10.02 -5.64 20.80
CA SER A 27 10.83 -6.26 21.87
C SER A 27 12.27 -5.71 21.97
N THR A 28 12.75 -5.04 20.92
CA THR A 28 14.06 -4.40 20.90
C THR A 28 13.97 -2.88 21.04
N GLY A 29 12.78 -2.28 21.16
CA GLY A 29 12.60 -0.83 21.18
C GLY A 29 12.75 -0.14 19.81
N ALA A 30 12.81 -0.92 18.72
CA ALA A 30 12.76 -0.40 17.36
C ALA A 30 11.32 -0.21 16.89
N TYR A 31 11.09 0.84 16.10
CA TYR A 31 9.80 1.13 15.46
C TYR A 31 10.03 1.61 14.01
N PHE A 32 8.96 1.72 13.24
CA PHE A 32 9.01 2.10 11.83
C PHE A 32 8.16 3.32 11.59
N MET A 33 8.69 4.26 10.82
CA MET A 33 7.97 5.41 10.29
C MET A 33 7.61 5.14 8.84
N VAL A 34 6.36 5.39 8.46
CA VAL A 34 5.84 5.18 7.11
C VAL A 34 5.54 6.52 6.49
N GLU A 35 6.16 6.77 5.34
CA GLU A 35 5.97 7.98 4.57
C GLU A 35 5.36 7.63 3.21
N ARG A 36 4.44 8.49 2.74
CA ARG A 36 3.70 8.33 1.49
C ARG A 36 3.81 9.57 0.63
N ARG A 37 3.85 9.37 -0.69
CA ARG A 37 3.62 10.41 -1.69
C ARG A 37 2.53 9.94 -2.65
N LEU A 38 1.44 10.68 -2.74
CA LEU A 38 0.34 10.42 -3.68
C LEU A 38 0.62 11.05 -5.05
N ASP A 39 -0.20 10.72 -6.05
CA ASP A 39 -0.21 11.46 -7.31
C ASP A 39 -0.46 12.96 -7.08
N GLY A 40 0.28 13.79 -7.83
CA GLY A 40 0.26 15.25 -7.68
C GLY A 40 1.03 15.82 -6.48
N GLU A 41 1.45 15.00 -5.51
CA GLU A 41 2.28 15.46 -4.40
C GLU A 41 3.76 15.57 -4.80
N ALA A 42 4.41 16.69 -4.46
CA ALA A 42 5.83 16.91 -4.77
C ALA A 42 6.77 16.10 -3.87
N SER A 43 6.37 15.85 -2.62
CA SER A 43 7.21 15.30 -1.57
C SER A 43 6.50 14.20 -0.77
N PHE A 44 7.29 13.32 -0.16
CA PHE A 44 6.78 12.38 0.83
C PHE A 44 6.31 13.08 2.10
N THR A 45 5.22 12.58 2.66
CA THR A 45 4.64 13.01 3.94
C THR A 45 4.63 11.84 4.91
N LEU A 46 4.98 12.08 6.18
CA LEU A 46 4.84 11.09 7.24
C LEU A 46 3.35 10.82 7.51
N ILE A 47 2.91 9.59 7.32
CA ILE A 47 1.49 9.19 7.52
C ILE A 47 1.27 8.42 8.81
N GLY A 48 2.34 7.90 9.42
CA GLY A 48 2.26 7.26 10.72
C GLY A 48 3.51 6.48 11.11
N GLY A 49 3.46 5.87 12.28
CA GLY A 49 4.49 4.97 12.78
C GLY A 49 3.89 3.72 13.44
N THR A 50 4.68 2.66 13.50
CA THR A 50 4.25 1.35 14.01
C THR A 50 5.41 0.59 14.63
N GLY A 51 5.16 -0.13 15.73
CA GLY A 51 6.12 -1.04 16.35
C GLY A 51 6.14 -2.44 15.73
N THR A 52 5.25 -2.70 14.76
CA THR A 52 5.11 -3.98 14.06
C THR A 52 5.69 -3.89 12.65
N LYS A 53 5.80 -5.02 11.95
CA LYS A 53 6.25 -5.05 10.55
C LYS A 53 5.11 -4.91 9.54
N SER A 54 4.08 -4.16 9.92
CA SER A 54 2.89 -3.90 9.11
C SER A 54 2.28 -2.54 9.40
N PHE A 55 1.64 -1.93 8.40
CA PHE A 55 0.94 -0.67 8.50
C PHE A 55 -0.27 -0.65 7.56
N THR A 56 -1.42 -0.20 8.06
CA THR A 56 -2.63 -0.02 7.25
C THR A 56 -2.83 1.47 6.96
N ASP A 57 -2.88 1.82 5.68
CA ASP A 57 -3.21 3.16 5.22
C ASP A 57 -4.70 3.26 4.86
N ALA A 58 -5.47 3.76 5.83
CA ALA A 58 -6.90 4.01 5.70
C ALA A 58 -7.24 5.44 5.22
N LYS A 59 -6.23 6.22 4.80
CA LYS A 59 -6.37 7.66 4.48
C LYS A 59 -5.97 7.96 3.04
N ILE A 60 -6.06 6.98 2.15
CA ILE A 60 -5.89 7.20 0.71
C ILE A 60 -7.20 7.81 0.19
N PRO A 61 -7.20 9.01 -0.40
CA PRO A 61 -8.39 9.59 -1.01
C PRO A 61 -8.92 8.71 -2.14
N LEU A 62 -10.25 8.71 -2.33
CA LEU A 62 -10.86 8.08 -3.50
C LEU A 62 -10.38 8.79 -4.77
N GLY A 63 -10.11 8.00 -5.82
CA GLY A 63 -9.63 8.52 -7.11
C GLY A 63 -8.11 8.71 -7.20
N THR A 64 -7.36 8.48 -6.12
CA THR A 64 -5.89 8.36 -6.18
C THR A 64 -5.51 7.30 -7.19
N SER A 65 -4.62 7.66 -8.12
CA SER A 65 -4.11 6.75 -9.16
C SER A 65 -2.81 6.06 -8.73
N GLN A 66 -2.04 6.72 -7.86
CA GLN A 66 -0.75 6.20 -7.42
C GLN A 66 -0.45 6.62 -5.98
N ALA A 67 0.13 5.68 -5.22
CA ALA A 67 0.82 5.99 -3.98
C ALA A 67 2.22 5.37 -3.97
N ILE A 68 3.21 6.15 -3.56
CA ILE A 68 4.58 5.70 -3.39
C ILE A 68 4.89 5.72 -1.90
N TYR A 69 5.46 4.64 -1.39
CA TYR A 69 5.77 4.49 0.03
C TYR A 69 7.27 4.29 0.27
N LYS A 70 7.72 4.75 1.44
CA LYS A 70 8.99 4.33 2.03
C LYS A 70 8.80 4.07 3.52
N VAL A 71 9.53 3.08 4.04
CA VAL A 71 9.51 2.70 5.46
C VAL A 71 10.89 2.94 6.05
N THR A 72 10.95 3.71 7.13
CA THR A 72 12.20 4.10 7.78
C THR A 72 12.22 3.55 9.21
N PRO A 73 13.18 2.68 9.58
CA PRO A 73 13.29 2.16 10.93
C PRO A 73 13.96 3.19 11.85
N ARG A 74 13.54 3.21 13.11
CA ARG A 74 14.10 4.08 14.15
C ARG A 74 14.24 3.34 15.48
N ARG A 75 15.14 3.84 16.32
CA ARG A 75 15.34 3.41 17.72
C ARG A 75 15.68 4.64 18.56
N GLY A 76 14.73 5.12 19.35
CA GLY A 76 14.83 6.46 19.93
C GLY A 76 15.01 7.51 18.83
N GLU A 77 16.08 8.30 18.91
CA GLU A 77 16.46 9.31 17.91
C GLU A 77 17.32 8.75 16.76
N LEU A 78 17.81 7.50 16.88
CA LEU A 78 18.61 6.89 15.83
C LEU A 78 17.73 6.54 14.64
N VAL A 79 18.11 7.04 13.46
CA VAL A 79 17.44 6.77 12.19
C VAL A 79 18.27 5.78 11.39
N GLY A 80 17.67 4.64 11.05
CA GLY A 80 18.30 3.66 10.18
C GLY A 80 18.01 3.93 8.69
N PRO A 81 18.65 3.18 7.79
CA PRO A 81 18.40 3.30 6.35
C PRO A 81 16.94 2.97 6.02
N ALA A 82 16.32 3.86 5.25
CA ALA A 82 14.99 3.67 4.68
C ALA A 82 14.98 2.50 3.69
N SER A 83 13.79 1.95 3.45
CA SER A 83 13.57 0.95 2.41
C SER A 83 13.75 1.54 1.01
N ASN A 84 13.82 0.66 0.01
CA ASN A 84 13.48 1.05 -1.35
C ASN A 84 12.05 1.60 -1.41
N GLN A 85 11.78 2.46 -2.39
CA GLN A 85 10.44 2.98 -2.63
C GLN A 85 9.55 1.88 -3.22
N VAL A 86 8.31 1.82 -2.76
CA VAL A 86 7.29 0.90 -3.29
C VAL A 86 6.24 1.73 -4.00
N VAL A 87 6.04 1.45 -5.29
CA VAL A 87 5.00 2.10 -6.08
C VAL A 87 3.77 1.20 -6.08
N VAL A 88 2.65 1.75 -5.62
CA VAL A 88 1.33 1.12 -5.71
C VAL A 88 0.53 1.90 -6.73
N GLN A 89 0.16 1.22 -7.82
CA GLN A 89 -0.76 1.76 -8.81
C GLN A 89 -2.17 1.31 -8.41
N PHE A 90 -3.06 2.27 -8.21
CA PHE A 90 -4.49 1.99 -8.14
C PHE A 90 -5.04 2.07 -9.55
N GLY A 91 -6.04 1.22 -9.84
CA GLY A 91 -6.43 0.90 -11.21
C GLY A 91 -6.50 2.09 -12.17
N VAL A 92 -5.95 1.90 -13.38
CA VAL A 92 -6.51 2.50 -14.58
C VAL A 92 -7.46 1.48 -15.18
N ASN A 93 -8.63 1.91 -15.66
CA ASN A 93 -9.38 1.10 -16.62
C ASN A 93 -8.45 0.83 -17.80
N ILE A 94 -7.79 -0.32 -17.83
CA ILE A 94 -7.31 -0.88 -19.09
C ILE A 94 -8.52 -1.68 -19.59
N PRO A 95 -9.17 -1.28 -20.68
CA PRO A 95 -9.94 -2.23 -21.45
C PRO A 95 -8.91 -3.28 -21.92
N GLY A 96 -8.75 -4.34 -21.16
CA GLY A 96 -8.11 -5.53 -21.65
C GLY A 96 -8.97 -6.05 -22.81
N PRO A 97 -8.41 -6.57 -23.90
CA PRO A 97 -9.19 -7.22 -24.96
C PRO A 97 -9.86 -8.54 -24.51
N GLY A 98 -10.15 -8.73 -23.22
CA GLY A 98 -10.71 -9.96 -22.65
C GLY A 98 -11.56 -9.77 -21.39
N GLY A 99 -12.07 -8.56 -21.14
CA GLY A 99 -13.12 -8.36 -20.13
C GLY A 99 -14.49 -8.46 -20.80
N GLU A 100 -14.89 -9.67 -21.14
CA GLU A 100 -16.14 -9.97 -21.82
C GLU A 100 -17.37 -9.40 -21.11
N SER A 101 -18.07 -8.57 -21.88
CA SER A 101 -19.46 -8.18 -21.69
C SER A 101 -20.33 -9.42 -21.46
N SER A 102 -21.05 -9.45 -20.35
CA SER A 102 -22.33 -10.15 -20.31
C SER A 102 -23.40 -9.12 -20.01
N GLY A 103 -23.70 -8.35 -21.07
CA GLY A 103 -24.96 -7.65 -21.19
C GLY A 103 -26.14 -8.61 -21.16
N GLU A 104 -27.25 -8.04 -20.70
CA GLU A 104 -28.55 -8.63 -20.51
C GLU A 104 -29.16 -9.23 -21.80
N GLY A 105 -30.02 -10.23 -21.63
CA GLY A 105 -31.15 -10.49 -22.55
C GLY A 105 -31.09 -11.80 -23.34
N GLY A 106 -31.95 -12.75 -22.96
CA GLY A 106 -32.20 -13.93 -23.80
C GLY A 106 -33.01 -15.07 -23.18
N LEU A 107 -34.09 -14.80 -22.44
CA LEU A 107 -35.10 -15.85 -22.23
C LEU A 107 -35.92 -15.98 -23.52
N THR A 108 -35.63 -16.98 -24.34
CA THR A 108 -36.57 -17.42 -25.38
C THR A 108 -37.42 -18.56 -24.83
N LEU A 109 -38.72 -18.32 -24.71
CA LEU A 109 -39.74 -19.35 -24.50
C LEU A 109 -40.01 -19.98 -25.87
N ALA A 110 -39.87 -21.29 -26.00
CA ALA A 110 -40.42 -22.04 -27.14
C ALA A 110 -41.47 -23.03 -26.62
N ALA A 111 -42.58 -23.07 -27.37
CA ALA A 111 -43.89 -23.63 -27.07
C ALA A 111 -43.94 -25.15 -26.89
#